data_AF-A0A1J4TY50-F1
#
_entry.id   AF-A0A1J4TY50-F1
#
_cell.length_a   1.000
_cell.length_b   1.000
_cell.length_c   1.000
_cell.angle_alpha   90.00
_cell.angle_beta   90.00
_cell.angle_gamma   90.00
#
_symmetry.space_group_name_H-M   'P 1'
#
loop_
_entity.id
_entity.type
_entity.pdbx_description
1 polymer ?
#
loop_
_entity_poly.entity_id
_entity_poly.type
_entity_poly.pdbx_seq_one_letter_code
_entity_poly.pdbx_strand_id
1 'polypeptide(L)'
;MQMVVDTLRKKGKIYKKMQEIAPSELGVRNKIRLYKATDTNGYFWAIFAVSQKSRLLMKDVHKFEEIYAKLVLFFDHNFKHKIIFIDAPLCSKAKEALISQGWKIQ
;
A
#
# COMPACT_ATOMS: atom_id res chain seq x y z
N MET A 1 5.93 -1.53 12.01
CA MET A 1 4.57 -1.45 12.58
C MET A 1 4.26 -0.05 13.14
N GLN A 2 5.10 0.57 13.99
CA GLN A 2 4.78 1.88 14.59
C GLN A 2 4.48 3.01 13.59
N MET A 3 5.23 3.14 12.49
CA MET A 3 5.03 4.23 11.53
C MET A 3 3.65 4.24 10.86
N VAL A 4 3.15 3.08 10.45
CA VAL A 4 1.84 2.97 9.78
C VAL A 4 0.73 3.25 10.79
N VAL A 5 0.81 2.66 11.98
CA VAL A 5 -0.18 2.86 13.04
C VAL A 5 -0.18 4.30 13.55
N ASP A 6 0.98 4.93 13.70
CA ASP A 6 1.12 6.33 14.12
C ASP A 6 0.55 7.30 13.08
N THR A 7 0.84 7.06 11.79
CA THR A 7 0.33 7.91 10.71
C THR A 7 -1.19 7.79 10.56
N LEU A 8 -1.72 6.59 10.77
CA LEU A 8 -3.16 6.33 10.75
C LEU A 8 -3.87 6.95 11.96
N ARG A 9 -3.26 6.86 13.15
CA ARG A 9 -3.75 7.53 14.38
C ARG A 9 -3.71 9.06 14.25
N LYS A 10 -2.63 9.64 13.73
CA LYS A 10 -2.51 11.10 13.48
C LYS A 10 -3.56 11.63 12.51
N LYS A 11 -4.02 10.80 11.57
CA LYS A 11 -5.08 11.16 10.62
C LYS A 11 -6.51 10.84 11.12
N GLY A 12 -6.66 10.43 12.38
CA GLY A 12 -7.98 10.21 13.00
C GLY A 12 -8.75 9.00 12.45
N LYS A 13 -8.07 8.04 11.80
CA LYS A 13 -8.73 6.84 11.25
C LYS A 13 -8.56 5.65 12.18
N ILE A 14 -9.66 5.26 12.81
CA ILE A 14 -9.73 4.10 13.69
C ILE A 14 -10.11 2.90 12.83
N TYR A 15 -9.15 2.00 12.62
CA TYR A 15 -9.40 0.73 11.92
C TYR A 15 -9.77 -0.33 12.95
N LYS A 16 -10.89 -1.01 12.71
CA LYS A 16 -11.41 -2.09 13.56
C LYS A 16 -10.53 -3.35 13.49
N LYS A 17 -9.91 -3.60 12.34
CA LYS A 17 -9.00 -4.74 12.13
C LYS A 17 -7.88 -4.34 11.18
N MET A 18 -6.64 -4.57 11.57
CA MET A 18 -5.47 -4.41 10.70
C MET A 18 -4.74 -5.76 10.59
N GLN A 19 -4.47 -6.18 9.37
CA GLN A 19 -3.76 -7.39 9.04
C GLN A 19 -2.55 -7.03 8.18
N GLU A 20 -1.35 -7.35 8.65
CA GLU A 20 -0.14 -7.25 7.84
C GLU A 20 -0.11 -8.49 6.92
N ILE A 21 0.17 -8.26 5.64
CA ILE A 21 0.43 -9.31 4.66
C ILE A 21 1.90 -9.25 4.31
N ALA A 22 2.59 -10.38 4.46
CA ALA A 22 3.99 -10.46 4.05
C ALA A 22 4.05 -10.46 2.51
N PRO A 23 4.95 -9.69 1.89
CA PRO A 23 5.10 -9.70 0.43
C PRO A 23 5.48 -11.09 -0.11
N SER A 24 6.10 -11.93 0.72
CA SER A 24 6.37 -13.34 0.42
C SER A 24 5.10 -14.14 0.12
N GLU A 25 3.97 -13.84 0.76
CA GLU A 25 2.69 -14.52 0.49
C GLU A 25 2.11 -14.17 -0.89
N LEU A 26 2.49 -13.02 -1.44
CA LEU A 26 2.09 -12.57 -2.78
C LEU A 26 3.14 -12.89 -3.86
N GLY A 27 4.21 -13.61 -3.47
CA GLY A 27 5.33 -13.97 -4.33
C GLY A 27 6.27 -12.80 -4.65
N VAL A 28 6.30 -11.77 -3.80
CA VAL A 28 7.14 -10.58 -4.00
C VAL A 28 8.31 -10.58 -3.02
N ARG A 29 9.54 -10.54 -3.56
CA ARG A 29 10.79 -10.50 -2.79
C ARG A 29 11.22 -9.09 -2.38
N ASN A 30 10.53 -8.04 -2.84
CA ASN A 30 10.84 -6.67 -2.46
C ASN A 30 10.47 -6.40 -0.99
N LYS A 31 11.23 -5.53 -0.31
CA LYS A 31 10.95 -5.03 1.06
C LYS A 31 9.74 -4.08 1.10
N ILE A 32 8.59 -4.56 0.66
CA ILE A 32 7.32 -3.83 0.71
C ILE A 32 6.47 -4.51 1.77
N ARG A 33 5.98 -3.74 2.74
CA ARG A 33 5.04 -4.25 3.73
C ARG A 33 3.63 -3.91 3.28
N LEU A 34 2.75 -4.89 3.31
CA LEU A 34 1.38 -4.74 2.89
C LEU A 34 0.50 -4.83 4.12
N TYR A 35 -0.52 -3.99 4.17
CA TYR A 35 -1.41 -3.88 5.30
C TYR A 35 -2.83 -3.79 4.76
N LYS A 36 -3.68 -4.70 5.19
CA LYS A 36 -5.11 -4.62 5.03
C LYS A 36 -5.69 -4.03 6.29
N ALA A 37 -6.38 -2.92 6.19
CA ALA A 37 -7.12 -2.34 7.31
C ALA A 37 -8.62 -2.33 6.99
N THR A 38 -9.44 -2.61 7.99
CA THR A 38 -10.90 -2.54 7.89
C THR A 38 -11.35 -1.42 8.82
N ASP A 39 -12.01 -0.42 8.27
CA ASP A 39 -12.52 0.74 9.02
C ASP A 39 -13.72 0.34 9.90
N THR A 40 -14.11 1.17 10.88
CA THR A 40 -15.31 0.92 11.71
C THR A 40 -16.59 0.90 10.88
N ASN A 41 -16.61 1.61 9.75
CA ASN A 41 -17.69 1.58 8.76
C ASN A 41 -17.67 0.33 7.84
N GLY A 42 -16.77 -0.63 8.07
CA GLY A 42 -16.69 -1.85 7.25
C GLY A 42 -15.98 -1.68 5.91
N TYR A 43 -15.43 -0.49 5.63
CA TYR A 43 -14.65 -0.27 4.40
C TYR A 43 -13.27 -0.90 4.48
N PHE A 44 -12.86 -1.56 3.40
CA PHE A 44 -11.53 -2.13 3.27
C PHE A 44 -10.54 -1.10 2.69
N TRP A 45 -9.40 -1.00 3.37
CA TRP A 45 -8.27 -0.15 3.04
C TRP A 45 -7.06 -1.02 2.74
N ALA A 46 -6.48 -0.82 1.57
CA ALA A 46 -5.19 -1.37 1.20
C ALA A 46 -4.12 -0.32 1.49
N ILE A 47 -3.13 -0.68 2.31
CA ILE A 47 -2.04 0.19 2.71
C ILE A 47 -0.73 -0.50 2.36
N PHE A 48 0.03 0.12 1.49
CA PHE A 48 1.32 -0.38 1.04
C PHE A 48 2.38 0.48 1.72
N ALA A 49 3.41 -0.11 2.29
CA ALA A 49 4.51 0.61 2.91
C ALA A 49 5.83 0.14 2.28
N VAL A 50 6.40 1.02 1.48
CA VAL A 50 7.62 0.79 0.73
C VAL A 50 8.74 1.52 1.44
N SER A 51 9.65 0.77 2.05
CA SER A 51 10.84 1.32 2.70
C SER A 51 12.06 0.83 1.95
N GLN A 52 12.53 1.65 1.01
CA GLN A 52 13.70 1.36 0.21
C GLN A 52 14.56 2.61 0.04
N LYS A 53 15.87 2.49 0.24
CA LYS A 53 16.80 3.61 0.01
C LYS A 53 16.98 3.94 -1.47
N SER A 54 16.65 3.01 -2.36
CA SER A 54 16.84 3.14 -3.81
C SER A 54 15.68 3.86 -4.48
N ARG A 55 16.01 4.65 -5.52
CA ARG A 55 15.02 5.39 -6.31
C ARG A 55 13.95 4.47 -6.90
N LEU A 56 12.68 4.80 -6.71
CA LEU A 56 11.56 4.10 -7.32
C LEU A 56 11.45 4.44 -8.80
N LEU A 57 11.45 3.41 -9.63
CA LEU A 57 11.35 3.49 -11.08
C LEU A 57 9.96 3.04 -11.54
N MET A 58 9.65 3.25 -12.81
CA MET A 58 8.38 2.83 -13.41
C MET A 58 8.14 1.31 -13.29
N LYS A 59 9.21 0.51 -13.26
CA LYS A 59 9.15 -0.94 -13.02
C LYS A 59 8.58 -1.29 -11.64
N ASP A 60 8.85 -0.48 -10.62
CA ASP A 60 8.30 -0.70 -9.28
C ASP A 60 6.81 -0.32 -9.21
N VAL A 61 6.38 0.70 -9.98
CA VAL A 61 4.95 1.04 -10.09
C VAL A 61 4.16 -0.12 -10.67
N HIS A 62 4.67 -0.72 -11.75
CA HIS A 62 4.04 -1.88 -12.36
C HIS A 62 3.94 -3.06 -11.38
N LYS A 63 5.01 -3.29 -10.59
CA LYS A 63 4.97 -4.28 -9.51
C LYS A 63 3.90 -3.97 -8.46
N PHE A 64 3.71 -2.70 -8.07
CA PHE A 64 2.66 -2.35 -7.11
C PHE A 64 1.26 -2.64 -7.66
N GLU A 65 1.05 -2.42 -8.95
CA GLU A 65 -0.19 -2.77 -9.62
C GLU A 65 -0.42 -4.29 -9.65
N GLU A 66 0.60 -5.07 -10.01
CA GLU A 66 0.52 -6.53 -9.96
C GLU A 66 0.24 -7.05 -8.55
N ILE A 67 0.93 -6.51 -7.54
CA ILE A 67 0.70 -6.86 -6.13
C ILE A 67 -0.72 -6.51 -5.73
N TYR A 68 -1.22 -5.35 -6.15
CA TYR A 68 -2.58 -4.93 -5.86
C TYR A 68 -3.61 -5.84 -6.53
N ALA A 69 -3.41 -6.21 -7.80
CA ALA A 69 -4.27 -7.17 -8.49
C ALA A 69 -4.29 -8.53 -7.78
N LYS A 70 -3.11 -9.05 -7.39
CA LYS A 70 -3.01 -10.26 -6.58
C LYS A 70 -3.69 -10.12 -5.22
N LEU A 71 -3.58 -8.96 -4.57
CA LEU A 71 -4.20 -8.68 -3.28
C LEU A 71 -5.73 -8.67 -3.40
N VAL A 72 -6.26 -8.05 -4.45
CA VAL A 72 -7.70 -8.02 -4.74
C VAL A 72 -8.21 -9.45 -4.98
N LEU A 73 -7.49 -10.25 -5.78
CA LEU A 73 -7.82 -11.65 -6.02
C LEU A 73 -7.72 -12.51 -4.75
N PHE A 74 -6.66 -12.31 -3.95
CA PHE A 74 -6.42 -13.09 -2.74
C PHE A 74 -7.50 -12.86 -1.67
N PHE A 75 -7.99 -11.62 -1.57
CA PHE A 75 -9.05 -11.28 -0.63
C PHE A 75 -10.45 -11.34 -1.24
N ASP A 76 -10.57 -11.62 -2.54
CA ASP A 76 -11.80 -11.56 -3.35
C ASP A 76 -12.64 -10.30 -3.09
N HIS A 77 -11.99 -9.22 -2.66
CA HIS A 77 -12.63 -8.03 -2.12
C HIS A 77 -12.09 -6.80 -2.82
N ASN A 78 -12.99 -5.89 -3.19
CA ASN A 78 -12.61 -4.64 -3.81
C ASN A 78 -12.21 -3.61 -2.74
N PHE A 79 -10.94 -3.19 -2.75
CA PHE A 79 -10.45 -2.17 -1.82
C PHE A 79 -10.91 -0.78 -2.29
N LYS A 80 -11.90 -0.22 -1.59
CA LYS A 80 -12.44 1.12 -1.90
C LYS A 80 -11.39 2.23 -1.75
N HIS A 81 -10.39 2.00 -0.88
CA HIS A 81 -9.32 2.95 -0.65
C HIS A 81 -7.96 2.26 -0.68
N LYS A 82 -7.01 2.88 -1.39
CA LYS A 82 -5.63 2.42 -1.48
C LYS A 82 -4.65 3.56 -1.18
N ILE A 83 -3.76 3.31 -0.23
CA ILE A 83 -2.71 4.23 0.23
C ILE A 83 -1.37 3.53 0.01
N ILE A 84 -0.39 4.29 -0.43
CA ILE A 84 1.00 3.83 -0.49
C ILE A 84 1.89 4.82 0.27
N PHE A 85 2.61 4.31 1.26
CA PHE A 85 3.64 5.00 2.00
C PHE A 85 4.97 4.73 1.32
N ILE A 86 5.67 5.79 0.93
CA ILE A 86 6.89 5.67 0.16
C ILE A 86 7.99 6.48 0.85
N ASP A 87 8.89 5.76 1.51
CA ASP A 87 10.05 6.33 2.17
C ASP A 87 11.28 6.25 1.25
N ALA A 88 11.14 6.72 0.00
CA ALA A 88 12.15 6.58 -1.06
C ALA A 88 12.07 7.74 -2.07
N PRO A 89 13.20 8.13 -2.70
CA PRO A 89 13.17 9.12 -3.76
C PRO A 89 12.40 8.59 -4.97
N LEU A 90 11.33 9.26 -5.36
CA LEU A 90 10.47 8.90 -6.48
C LEU A 90 10.88 9.64 -7.75
N CYS A 91 10.80 8.97 -8.89
CA CYS A 91 10.84 9.66 -10.18
C CYS A 91 9.48 10.32 -10.48
N SER A 92 9.45 11.50 -11.12
CA SER A 92 8.21 12.23 -11.42
C SER A 92 7.19 11.36 -12.15
N LYS A 93 7.64 10.60 -13.15
CA LYS A 93 6.80 9.64 -13.90
C LYS A 93 6.16 8.56 -13.01
N ALA A 94 6.90 8.06 -12.02
CA ALA A 94 6.40 7.03 -11.11
C ALA A 94 5.33 7.60 -10.16
N LYS A 95 5.53 8.85 -9.70
CA LYS A 95 4.56 9.57 -8.88
C LYS A 95 3.26 9.81 -9.66
N GLU A 96 3.36 10.27 -10.91
CA GLU A 96 2.20 10.50 -11.77
C GLU A 96 1.42 9.22 -12.06
N ALA A 97 2.11 8.12 -12.37
CA ALA A 97 1.47 6.83 -12.60
C ALA A 97 0.68 6.35 -11.36
N LEU A 98 1.27 6.46 -10.16
CA LEU A 98 0.59 6.13 -8.90
C LEU A 98 -0.66 6.99 -8.67
N ILE A 99 -0.55 8.31 -8.89
CA ILE A 99 -1.68 9.24 -8.74
C ILE A 99 -2.78 8.94 -9.78
N SER A 100 -2.40 8.70 -11.04
CA SER A 100 -3.32 8.36 -12.13
C SER A 100 -4.09 7.06 -11.85
N GLN A 101 -3.41 6.10 -11.22
CA GLN A 101 -4.01 4.86 -10.74
C GLN A 101 -4.90 5.05 -9.49
N GLY A 102 -4.97 6.25 -8.91
CA GLY A 102 -5.78 6.55 -7.73
C GLY A 102 -5.13 6.18 -6.39
N TRP A 103 -3.81 5.99 -6.36
CA TRP A 103 -3.07 5.78 -5.11
C TRP A 103 -2.84 7.10 -4.38
N LYS A 104 -3.13 7.11 -3.08
CA LYS A 104 -2.68 8.19 -2.20
C LYS A 104 -1.27 7.91 -1.73
N ILE A 105 -0.31 8.64 -2.29
CA ILE A 105 1.09 8.61 -1.85
C ILE A 105 1.20 9.40 -0.54
N GLN A 106 1.85 8.81 0.46
CA GLN A 106 2.26 9.47 1.70
C GLN A 106 3.73 9.28 1.99
#